data_AF-A0AAW4YC01-F1
#
_entry.id   AF-A0AAW4YC01-F1
#
_cell.length_a   1.000
_cell.length_b   1.000
_cell.length_c   1.000
_cell.angle_alpha   90.00
_cell.angle_beta   90.00
_cell.angle_gamma   90.00
#
_symmetry.space_group_name_H-M   'P 1'
#
loop_
_entity.id
_entity.type
_entity.pdbx_description
1 polymer ?
#
loop_
_entity_poly.entity_id
_entity_poly.type
_entity_poly.pdbx_seq_one_letter_code
_entity_poly.pdbx_strand_id
1 'polypeptide(L)'
;MGLPNPKNRKPTASEVVEWALYIAKNKIAIDVPGSGMGAQCWDLPNYLLDKYWGFRTWGNADAMAQKSNYRGRDFKIIRNTKDFVPQPGDWGVWTGGWAGHVNIVVGPCTKDYWYGVDQNWYTNNATGSPPYKIKHSYHDGPGGGVKYFVRPPYHPDKTTPAPKPEDDSDDNEKNNKKVPIWKDVTTIKYTISSQEVNYPEYIYHFIVEGNRRLEKPKGIMIRNAQTMSSVESLYNSRKKYKQDVEYPHFYVDRHNIWAPRRAVFEVPNEPDYIVIDVCEDYSASKNEFIFNEIHAMVVAVDMMAKYEIPLSIENLKVDDSIWRSMLEHVNWNMIDNGV
;
A
#
# COMPACT_ATOMS: atom_id res chain seq x y z
N MET A 1 -19.34 14.23 5.65
CA MET A 1 -18.31 13.46 4.90
C MET A 1 -17.19 14.40 4.50
N GLY A 2 -16.05 13.89 4.05
CA GLY A 2 -14.91 14.68 3.57
C GLY A 2 -13.84 14.93 4.64
N LEU A 3 -14.09 15.80 5.63
CA LEU A 3 -13.03 16.25 6.55
C LEU A 3 -13.45 16.14 8.04
N PRO A 4 -12.50 15.94 8.98
CA PRO A 4 -12.78 15.77 10.41
C PRO A 4 -13.02 17.12 11.11
N ASN A 5 -13.48 17.09 12.36
CA ASN A 5 -13.52 18.27 13.22
C ASN A 5 -12.07 18.71 13.58
N PRO A 6 -11.65 19.96 13.30
CA PRO A 6 -10.30 20.44 13.61
C PRO A 6 -9.90 20.35 15.09
N LYS A 7 -10.89 20.38 16.01
CA LYS A 7 -10.67 20.20 17.45
C LYS A 7 -10.25 18.78 17.82
N ASN A 8 -10.49 17.80 16.94
CA ASN A 8 -10.21 16.38 17.20
C ASN A 8 -8.87 15.96 16.58
N ARG A 9 -8.64 16.29 15.30
CA ARG A 9 -7.37 16.03 14.59
C ARG A 9 -7.26 16.79 13.26
N LYS A 10 -6.06 16.77 12.66
CA LYS A 10 -5.83 17.13 11.25
C LYS A 10 -6.54 16.12 10.33
N PRO A 11 -6.86 16.48 9.07
CA PRO A 11 -7.34 15.51 8.09
C PRO A 11 -6.25 14.52 7.71
N THR A 12 -6.67 13.38 7.19
CA THR A 12 -5.81 12.44 6.48
C THR A 12 -5.64 12.84 5.01
N ALA A 13 -4.72 12.20 4.29
CA ALA A 13 -4.57 12.43 2.85
C ALA A 13 -5.84 12.01 2.09
N SER A 14 -6.38 10.83 2.40
CA SER A 14 -7.59 10.31 1.77
C SER A 14 -8.83 11.17 2.04
N GLU A 15 -8.99 11.70 3.25
CA GLU A 15 -10.05 12.67 3.60
C GLU A 15 -9.95 13.96 2.75
N VAL A 16 -8.75 14.50 2.55
CA VAL A 16 -8.55 15.66 1.66
C VAL A 16 -8.88 15.31 0.21
N VAL A 17 -8.53 14.12 -0.27
CA VAL A 17 -8.85 13.66 -1.63
C VAL A 17 -10.36 13.47 -1.81
N GLU A 18 -11.05 12.83 -0.87
CA GLU A 18 -12.52 12.70 -0.87
C GLU A 18 -13.21 14.08 -0.89
N TRP A 19 -12.76 15.00 -0.04
CA TRP A 19 -13.29 16.35 0.02
C TRP A 19 -13.07 17.13 -1.27
N ALA A 20 -11.85 17.08 -1.83
CA ALA A 20 -11.51 17.74 -3.08
C ALA A 20 -12.37 17.19 -4.25
N LEU A 21 -12.52 15.87 -4.35
CA LEU A 21 -13.40 15.23 -5.34
C LEU A 21 -14.87 15.60 -5.12
N TYR A 22 -15.33 15.71 -3.86
CA TYR A 22 -16.69 16.12 -3.53
C TYR A 22 -16.98 17.56 -3.94
N ILE A 23 -16.10 18.54 -3.64
CA ILE A 23 -16.31 19.93 -4.06
C ILE A 23 -16.24 20.07 -5.59
N ALA A 24 -15.32 19.36 -6.26
CA ALA A 24 -15.18 19.36 -7.71
C ALA A 24 -16.38 18.75 -8.44
N LYS A 25 -17.01 17.72 -7.86
CA LYS A 25 -18.25 17.11 -8.36
C LYS A 25 -19.44 18.05 -8.22
N ASN A 26 -19.58 18.71 -7.06
CA ASN A 26 -20.74 19.55 -6.73
C ASN A 26 -20.56 21.04 -7.06
N LYS A 27 -19.44 21.43 -7.69
CA LYS A 27 -19.09 22.83 -8.04
C LYS A 27 -19.12 23.80 -6.86
N ILE A 28 -18.75 23.31 -5.69
CA ILE A 28 -18.65 24.11 -4.46
C ILE A 28 -17.36 24.92 -4.54
N ALA A 29 -17.49 26.19 -4.91
CA ALA A 29 -16.40 27.15 -4.87
C ALA A 29 -15.99 27.45 -3.41
N ILE A 30 -14.68 27.50 -3.18
CA ILE A 30 -14.03 27.83 -1.91
C ILE A 30 -13.37 29.20 -2.08
N ASP A 31 -13.85 30.19 -1.35
CA ASP A 31 -13.29 31.53 -1.22
C ASP A 31 -12.95 31.74 0.25
N VAL A 32 -11.67 31.93 0.57
CA VAL A 32 -11.17 32.04 1.94
C VAL A 32 -11.16 33.52 2.33
N PRO A 33 -11.87 33.96 3.40
CA PRO A 33 -12.07 35.37 3.70
C PRO A 33 -10.78 36.19 3.75
N GLY A 34 -10.55 37.02 2.73
CA GLY A 34 -9.30 37.77 2.54
C GLY A 34 -8.47 37.37 1.30
N SER A 35 -8.89 36.37 0.52
CA SER A 35 -8.34 36.06 -0.82
C SER A 35 -8.44 37.26 -1.76
N GLY A 36 -9.55 38.01 -1.68
CA GLY A 36 -9.73 39.29 -2.38
C GLY A 36 -10.01 39.18 -3.88
N MET A 37 -9.88 38.00 -4.48
CA MET A 37 -10.14 37.73 -5.90
C MET A 37 -11.13 36.56 -6.10
N GLY A 38 -11.99 36.29 -5.12
CA GLY A 38 -12.94 35.18 -5.14
C GLY A 38 -12.25 33.82 -5.07
N ALA A 39 -12.88 32.78 -5.62
CA ALA A 39 -12.44 31.39 -5.49
C ALA A 39 -11.24 31.04 -6.39
N GLN A 40 -10.03 31.39 -5.96
CA GLN A 40 -8.78 31.17 -6.68
C GLN A 40 -8.21 29.77 -6.43
N CYS A 41 -7.14 29.42 -7.15
CA CYS A 41 -6.42 28.16 -6.95
C CYS A 41 -5.81 28.06 -5.53
N TRP A 42 -5.27 29.16 -5.02
CA TRP A 42 -4.67 29.34 -3.70
C TRP A 42 -5.62 29.05 -2.53
N ASP A 43 -6.93 29.27 -2.71
CA ASP A 43 -7.97 29.07 -1.69
C ASP A 43 -8.13 27.61 -1.28
N LEU A 44 -7.91 26.65 -2.21
CA LEU A 44 -8.08 25.23 -1.91
C LEU A 44 -7.09 24.74 -0.83
N PRO A 45 -5.76 24.91 -0.97
CA PRO A 45 -4.82 24.70 0.13
C PRO A 45 -5.10 25.59 1.34
N ASN A 46 -5.37 26.88 1.16
CA ASN A 46 -5.43 27.82 2.28
C ASN A 46 -6.66 27.63 3.17
N TYR A 47 -7.78 27.11 2.63
CA TYR A 47 -8.90 26.62 3.43
C TYR A 47 -8.47 25.50 4.38
N LEU A 48 -7.62 24.57 3.93
CA LEU A 48 -7.10 23.48 4.77
C LEU A 48 -6.08 24.00 5.79
N LEU A 49 -5.18 24.91 5.39
CA LEU A 49 -4.19 25.53 6.28
C LEU A 49 -4.86 26.31 7.41
N ASP A 50 -5.84 27.16 7.09
CA ASP A 50 -6.58 27.99 8.05
C ASP A 50 -7.33 27.11 9.05
N LYS A 51 -8.12 26.18 8.51
CA LYS A 51 -9.02 25.31 9.26
C LYS A 51 -8.31 24.32 10.16
N TYR A 52 -7.14 23.81 9.79
CA TYR A 52 -6.45 22.73 10.53
C TYR A 52 -5.10 23.10 11.12
N TRP A 53 -4.34 24.03 10.55
CA TRP A 53 -3.02 24.45 11.06
C TRP A 53 -2.98 25.90 11.56
N GLY A 54 -4.10 26.63 11.51
CA GLY A 54 -4.27 27.96 12.12
C GLY A 54 -3.40 29.04 11.48
N PHE A 55 -3.14 28.94 10.17
CA PHE A 55 -2.41 29.96 9.41
C PHE A 55 -2.77 29.88 7.92
N ARG A 56 -2.29 30.84 7.13
CA ARG A 56 -2.34 30.82 5.67
C ARG A 56 -0.97 31.17 5.12
N THR A 57 -0.68 30.75 3.89
CA THR A 57 0.53 31.19 3.20
C THR A 57 0.46 32.68 2.88
N TRP A 58 1.62 33.34 2.80
CA TRP A 58 1.75 34.66 2.18
C TRP A 58 2.16 34.53 0.71
N GLY A 59 1.87 35.56 -0.09
CA GLY A 59 2.10 35.55 -1.53
C GLY A 59 1.08 34.72 -2.31
N ASN A 60 1.33 34.59 -3.60
CA ASN A 60 0.46 33.86 -4.54
C ASN A 60 0.72 32.33 -4.46
N ALA A 61 0.20 31.57 -5.42
CA ALA A 61 0.34 30.11 -5.44
C ALA A 61 1.81 29.66 -5.61
N ASP A 62 2.63 30.42 -6.35
CA ASP A 62 4.07 30.18 -6.48
C ASP A 62 4.81 30.20 -5.12
N ALA A 63 4.45 31.13 -4.24
CA ALA A 63 5.03 31.27 -2.90
C ALA A 63 4.76 30.06 -2.00
N MET A 64 3.76 29.23 -2.32
CA MET A 64 3.51 27.96 -1.62
C MET A 64 4.64 26.93 -1.81
N ALA A 65 5.53 27.10 -2.80
CA ALA A 65 6.74 26.29 -2.93
C ALA A 65 7.87 26.69 -1.96
N GLN A 66 7.74 27.77 -1.18
CA GLN A 66 8.81 28.23 -0.29
C GLN A 66 8.66 27.64 1.13
N LYS A 67 9.69 26.97 1.66
CA LYS A 67 9.67 26.41 3.03
C LYS A 67 9.49 27.49 4.12
N SER A 68 9.83 28.75 3.82
CA SER A 68 9.57 29.94 4.64
C SER A 68 8.07 30.19 4.92
N ASN A 69 7.17 29.70 4.07
CA ASN A 69 5.72 29.75 4.29
C ASN A 69 5.26 28.78 5.40
N TYR A 70 6.07 27.77 5.74
CA TYR A 70 5.74 26.68 6.68
C TYR A 70 6.72 26.60 7.86
N ARG A 71 7.22 27.75 8.32
CA ARG A 71 8.12 27.81 9.49
C ARG A 71 7.44 27.20 10.72
N GLY A 72 8.20 26.37 11.45
CA GLY A 72 7.71 25.62 12.61
C GLY A 72 6.71 24.50 12.29
N ARG A 73 6.64 24.02 11.03
CA ARG A 73 5.70 22.96 10.62
C ARG A 73 6.32 22.00 9.60
N ASP A 74 5.95 20.73 9.67
CA ASP A 74 6.62 19.62 8.96
C ASP A 74 6.12 19.36 7.53
N PHE A 75 5.64 20.43 6.87
CA PHE A 75 5.34 20.41 5.43
C PHE A 75 6.62 20.11 4.65
N LYS A 76 6.59 19.08 3.81
CA LYS A 76 7.71 18.72 2.92
C LYS A 76 7.55 19.47 1.61
N ILE A 77 8.59 20.21 1.21
CA ILE A 77 8.67 20.86 -0.11
C ILE A 77 9.52 19.95 -0.98
N ILE A 78 8.89 19.35 -1.99
CA ILE A 78 9.49 18.35 -2.86
C ILE A 78 9.70 18.97 -4.24
N ARG A 79 10.92 18.93 -4.78
CA ARG A 79 11.20 19.39 -6.14
C ARG A 79 10.69 18.35 -7.14
N ASN A 80 10.00 18.78 -8.20
CA ASN A 80 9.66 17.91 -9.32
C ASN A 80 10.95 17.45 -10.04
N THR A 81 11.11 16.15 -10.26
CA THR A 81 12.22 15.53 -10.99
C THR A 81 11.68 14.48 -11.96
N LYS A 82 12.50 14.03 -12.93
CA LYS A 82 12.06 13.11 -14.01
C LYS A 82 11.39 11.81 -13.49
N ASP A 83 11.80 11.34 -12.32
CA ASP A 83 11.31 10.10 -11.72
C ASP A 83 10.36 10.32 -10.54
N PHE A 84 10.02 11.57 -10.23
CA PHE A 84 9.07 11.90 -9.18
C PHE A 84 7.62 11.59 -9.59
N VAL A 85 6.84 11.06 -8.67
CA VAL A 85 5.39 10.86 -8.81
C VAL A 85 4.72 11.37 -7.52
N PRO A 86 3.73 12.29 -7.60
CA PRO A 86 3.06 12.82 -6.42
C PRO A 86 2.10 11.80 -5.83
N GLN A 87 1.91 11.87 -4.51
CA GLN A 87 0.92 11.09 -3.80
C GLN A 87 -0.41 11.85 -3.75
N PRO A 88 -1.57 11.16 -3.77
CA PRO A 88 -2.85 11.81 -3.47
C PRO A 88 -2.79 12.54 -2.12
N GLY A 89 -3.29 13.78 -2.09
CA GLY A 89 -3.15 14.70 -0.96
C GLY A 89 -1.95 15.65 -1.06
N ASP A 90 -0.94 15.40 -1.91
CA ASP A 90 0.06 16.41 -2.26
C ASP A 90 -0.58 17.62 -2.94
N TRP A 91 0.08 18.78 -2.91
CA TRP A 91 -0.33 19.95 -3.67
C TRP A 91 0.68 20.23 -4.79
N GLY A 92 0.24 20.15 -6.06
CA GLY A 92 1.09 20.49 -7.20
C GLY A 92 1.24 22.01 -7.30
N VAL A 93 2.48 22.51 -7.31
CA VAL A 93 2.79 23.95 -7.37
C VAL A 93 3.58 24.29 -8.63
N TRP A 94 2.97 25.11 -9.47
CA TRP A 94 3.61 25.78 -10.59
C TRP A 94 4.16 27.11 -10.09
N THR A 95 5.49 27.30 -10.17
CA THR A 95 6.15 28.55 -9.76
C THR A 95 6.52 29.43 -10.96
N GLY A 96 5.67 29.42 -11.99
CA GLY A 96 5.86 30.13 -13.25
C GLY A 96 4.77 31.17 -13.51
N GLY A 97 5.06 32.13 -14.39
CA GLY A 97 4.15 33.25 -14.63
C GLY A 97 4.11 34.23 -13.44
N TRP A 98 3.02 35.00 -13.33
CA TRP A 98 2.90 36.10 -12.36
C TRP A 98 2.46 35.67 -10.94
N ALA A 99 1.64 34.61 -10.84
CA ALA A 99 1.08 34.13 -9.57
C ALA A 99 1.35 32.64 -9.30
N GLY A 100 1.95 31.93 -10.25
CA GLY A 100 1.97 30.47 -10.23
C GLY A 100 0.57 29.87 -10.43
N HIS A 101 0.45 28.60 -10.03
CA HIS A 101 -0.82 27.87 -9.86
C HIS A 101 -0.63 26.80 -8.79
N VAL A 102 -1.72 26.40 -8.11
CA VAL A 102 -1.69 25.31 -7.13
C VAL A 102 -2.96 24.47 -7.19
N ASN A 103 -2.83 23.16 -7.02
CA ASN A 103 -3.96 22.24 -6.95
C ASN A 103 -3.80 21.18 -5.87
N ILE A 104 -4.85 20.41 -5.62
CA ILE A 104 -4.81 19.25 -4.73
C ILE A 104 -4.75 17.99 -5.58
N VAL A 105 -3.69 17.19 -5.44
CA VAL A 105 -3.52 15.92 -6.16
C VAL A 105 -4.55 14.91 -5.64
N VAL A 106 -5.40 14.39 -6.54
CA VAL A 106 -6.46 13.42 -6.23
C VAL A 106 -6.29 12.06 -6.91
N GLY A 107 -5.34 11.95 -7.85
CA GLY A 107 -4.97 10.70 -8.50
C GLY A 107 -5.98 10.15 -9.54
N PRO A 108 -5.60 9.11 -10.30
CA PRO A 108 -4.31 8.41 -10.25
C PRO A 108 -3.11 9.28 -10.68
N CYS A 109 -1.91 8.85 -10.27
CA CYS A 109 -0.63 9.52 -10.52
C CYS A 109 0.34 8.55 -11.22
N THR A 110 1.13 9.05 -12.16
CA THR A 110 2.09 8.30 -13.00
C THR A 110 3.31 9.18 -13.29
N LYS A 111 4.34 8.68 -13.99
CA LYS A 111 5.49 9.50 -14.44
C LYS A 111 5.16 10.49 -15.56
N ASP A 112 4.02 10.34 -16.23
CA ASP A 112 3.62 11.22 -17.35
C ASP A 112 2.53 12.21 -16.95
N TYR A 113 1.61 11.80 -16.08
CA TYR A 113 0.45 12.58 -15.65
C TYR A 113 -0.02 12.27 -14.22
N TRP A 114 -0.76 13.20 -13.62
CA TRP A 114 -1.63 12.96 -12.46
C TRP A 114 -3.01 13.59 -12.70
N TYR A 115 -3.92 13.41 -11.74
CA TYR A 115 -5.12 14.24 -11.66
C TYR A 115 -5.08 15.16 -10.45
N GLY A 116 -5.40 16.43 -10.68
CA GLY A 116 -5.62 17.44 -9.64
C GLY A 116 -7.10 17.75 -9.45
N VAL A 117 -7.40 18.47 -8.37
CA VAL A 117 -8.61 19.29 -8.23
C VAL A 117 -8.19 20.75 -8.14
N ASP A 118 -8.74 21.53 -9.07
CA ASP A 118 -8.23 22.83 -9.47
C ASP A 118 -9.36 23.86 -9.49
N GLN A 119 -9.21 24.94 -8.71
CA GLN A 119 -9.99 26.17 -8.89
C GLN A 119 -9.27 27.11 -9.85
N ASN A 120 -10.07 27.91 -10.57
CA ASN A 120 -9.61 28.89 -11.55
C ASN A 120 -8.68 28.38 -12.67
N TRP A 121 -8.81 27.10 -13.06
CA TRP A 121 -8.09 26.51 -14.22
C TRP A 121 -8.98 26.42 -15.48
N TYR A 122 -9.99 25.54 -15.47
CA TYR A 122 -10.73 25.19 -16.70
C TYR A 122 -11.76 26.25 -17.16
N THR A 123 -12.35 26.99 -16.22
CA THR A 123 -13.27 28.11 -16.49
C THR A 123 -12.75 29.38 -15.83
N ASN A 124 -11.49 29.72 -16.11
CA ASN A 124 -10.76 30.73 -15.36
C ASN A 124 -11.29 32.16 -15.60
N ASN A 125 -11.26 32.99 -14.56
CA ASN A 125 -11.63 34.41 -14.61
C ASN A 125 -11.03 35.20 -13.43
N ALA A 126 -11.18 36.52 -13.45
CA ALA A 126 -10.61 37.42 -12.43
C ALA A 126 -11.22 37.27 -11.02
N THR A 127 -12.42 36.70 -10.91
CA THR A 127 -13.16 36.47 -9.65
C THR A 127 -13.15 35.00 -9.20
N GLY A 128 -12.26 34.18 -9.77
CA GLY A 128 -12.12 32.77 -9.40
C GLY A 128 -13.15 31.86 -10.06
N SER A 129 -12.94 30.53 -10.00
CA SER A 129 -13.87 29.57 -10.59
C SER A 129 -14.14 28.37 -9.69
N PRO A 130 -15.32 27.72 -9.83
CA PRO A 130 -15.59 26.45 -9.17
C PRO A 130 -14.50 25.40 -9.46
N PRO A 131 -14.29 24.42 -8.56
CA PRO A 131 -13.29 23.39 -8.73
C PRO A 131 -13.67 22.37 -9.82
N TYR A 132 -12.66 21.87 -10.53
CA TYR A 132 -12.76 20.77 -11.51
C TYR A 132 -11.70 19.72 -11.23
N LYS A 133 -12.00 18.45 -11.52
CA LYS A 133 -10.96 17.40 -11.60
C LYS A 133 -10.28 17.50 -12.96
N ILE A 134 -8.99 17.83 -12.98
CA ILE A 134 -8.21 18.06 -14.21
C ILE A 134 -7.11 16.99 -14.32
N LYS A 135 -6.82 16.53 -15.55
CA LYS A 135 -5.65 15.70 -15.85
C LYS A 135 -4.48 16.63 -16.19
N HIS A 136 -3.40 16.54 -15.43
CA HIS A 136 -2.17 17.32 -15.65
C HIS A 136 -1.01 16.45 -16.05
N SER A 137 -0.12 17.01 -16.84
CA SER A 137 1.21 16.54 -17.20
C SER A 137 2.27 17.37 -16.50
N TYR A 138 3.49 16.85 -16.36
CA TYR A 138 4.59 17.56 -15.71
C TYR A 138 5.12 18.79 -16.50
N HIS A 139 4.48 19.13 -17.63
CA HIS A 139 4.93 20.17 -18.57
C HIS A 139 3.84 21.21 -18.92
N ASP A 140 2.59 21.03 -18.50
CA ASP A 140 1.53 22.04 -18.73
C ASP A 140 1.54 23.19 -17.71
N GLY A 141 0.69 24.19 -17.95
CA GLY A 141 0.50 25.31 -17.03
C GLY A 141 1.63 26.34 -16.99
N PRO A 142 1.55 27.29 -16.04
CA PRO A 142 2.44 28.45 -15.98
C PRO A 142 3.92 28.08 -15.85
N GLY A 143 4.76 28.63 -16.74
CA GLY A 143 6.20 28.37 -16.77
C GLY A 143 6.60 26.97 -17.28
N GLY A 144 5.72 26.30 -18.02
CA GLY A 144 6.01 25.01 -18.68
C GLY A 144 6.22 23.88 -17.68
N GLY A 145 5.19 23.56 -16.91
CA GLY A 145 5.19 22.42 -15.99
C GLY A 145 5.27 22.79 -14.51
N VAL A 146 4.66 21.93 -13.69
CA VAL A 146 4.77 21.94 -12.23
C VAL A 146 6.25 21.86 -11.81
N LYS A 147 6.65 22.64 -10.80
CA LYS A 147 8.07 22.72 -10.37
C LYS A 147 8.30 22.11 -9.00
N TYR A 148 7.28 22.14 -8.14
CA TYR A 148 7.32 21.62 -6.78
C TYR A 148 6.01 20.93 -6.41
N PHE A 149 6.08 20.05 -5.42
CA PHE A 149 4.93 19.49 -4.74
C PHE A 149 5.07 19.75 -3.23
N VAL A 150 3.98 20.15 -2.59
CA VAL A 150 3.93 20.33 -1.13
C VAL A 150 3.20 19.14 -0.53
N ARG A 151 3.82 18.44 0.42
CA ARG A 151 3.16 17.40 1.22
C ARG A 151 2.88 17.94 2.63
N PRO A 152 1.61 18.20 2.98
CA PRO A 152 1.24 18.55 4.35
C PRO A 152 1.53 17.42 5.34
N PRO A 153 1.81 17.75 6.62
CA PRO A 153 1.89 16.77 7.70
C PRO A 153 0.47 16.39 8.12
N TYR A 154 -0.20 15.63 7.25
CA TYR A 154 -1.53 15.07 7.52
C TYR A 154 -1.50 14.17 8.76
N HIS A 155 -2.67 13.99 9.37
CA HIS A 155 -2.84 12.85 10.28
C HIS A 155 -2.65 11.56 9.47
N PRO A 156 -1.98 10.52 10.01
CA PRO A 156 -1.90 9.22 9.34
C PRO A 156 -3.30 8.75 8.91
N ASP A 157 -3.42 8.24 7.68
CA ASP A 157 -4.67 7.64 7.25
C ASP A 157 -5.03 6.49 8.20
N LYS A 158 -6.32 6.34 8.52
CA LYS A 158 -6.75 5.14 9.26
C LYS A 158 -6.42 3.95 8.38
N THR A 159 -5.61 3.03 8.88
CA THR A 159 -5.10 1.88 8.13
C THR A 159 -6.19 0.84 7.81
N THR A 160 -7.03 1.15 6.82
CA THR A 160 -7.11 0.24 5.66
C THR A 160 -5.76 0.33 4.95
N PRO A 161 -4.91 -0.70 5.01
CA PRO A 161 -3.51 -0.57 4.60
C PRO A 161 -3.37 -0.46 3.07
N ALA A 162 -2.67 0.59 2.63
CA ALA A 162 -1.47 0.36 1.83
C ALA A 162 -0.29 0.42 2.83
N PRO A 163 0.67 -0.54 2.82
CA PRO A 163 1.13 -1.06 4.12
C PRO A 163 2.59 -0.73 4.50
N LYS A 164 2.84 -0.55 5.83
CA LYS A 164 4.13 -0.20 6.51
C LYS A 164 4.72 1.19 6.18
N PRO A 165 5.61 1.76 7.02
CA PRO A 165 5.96 1.50 8.45
C PRO A 165 5.29 2.56 9.40
N GLU A 166 5.64 2.84 10.67
CA GLU A 166 6.61 2.39 11.73
C GLU A 166 6.01 2.80 13.11
N ASP A 167 6.40 2.21 14.26
CA ASP A 167 5.44 2.00 15.38
C ASP A 167 5.73 2.55 16.84
N ASP A 168 6.76 2.12 17.60
CA ASP A 168 6.89 2.26 19.10
C ASP A 168 7.23 3.67 19.70
N SER A 169 6.96 4.01 20.98
CA SER A 169 6.86 3.17 22.21
C SER A 169 5.87 3.62 23.34
N ASP A 170 5.84 2.83 24.42
CA ASP A 170 5.39 3.07 25.82
C ASP A 170 3.88 3.07 26.18
N ASP A 171 3.40 1.86 26.52
CA ASP A 171 2.68 1.47 27.74
C ASP A 171 1.56 2.36 28.35
N ASN A 172 0.35 1.77 28.41
CA ASN A 172 -0.13 1.19 29.68
C ASN A 172 -1.32 0.22 29.48
N GLU A 173 -1.41 -0.82 30.29
CA GLU A 173 -2.49 -1.82 30.22
C GLU A 173 -3.90 -1.26 30.47
N LYS A 174 -4.88 -1.76 29.70
CA LYS A 174 -6.10 -2.31 30.31
C LYS A 174 -6.83 -3.31 29.42
N ASN A 175 -7.02 -4.51 29.98
CA ASN A 175 -7.66 -5.65 29.33
C ASN A 175 -9.05 -5.33 28.78
N ASN A 176 -9.23 -5.53 27.47
CA ASN A 176 -10.53 -5.70 26.82
C ASN A 176 -10.34 -6.58 25.59
N LYS A 177 -10.69 -7.87 25.69
CA LYS A 177 -10.58 -8.84 24.59
C LYS A 177 -11.54 -8.47 23.45
N LYS A 178 -11.04 -7.73 22.46
CA LYS A 178 -11.74 -7.48 21.20
C LYS A 178 -11.80 -8.78 20.41
N VAL A 179 -12.99 -9.38 20.34
CA VAL A 179 -13.25 -10.53 19.46
C VAL A 179 -13.00 -10.10 18.00
N PRO A 180 -12.29 -10.88 17.17
CA PRO A 180 -12.05 -10.52 15.77
C PRO A 180 -13.36 -10.44 15.00
N ILE A 181 -13.63 -9.27 14.41
CA ILE A 181 -14.78 -9.07 13.52
C ILE A 181 -14.34 -9.40 12.10
N TRP A 182 -14.56 -10.65 11.72
CA TRP A 182 -14.40 -11.11 10.34
C TRP A 182 -15.28 -10.30 9.38
N LYS A 183 -14.79 -10.07 8.17
CA LYS A 183 -15.50 -9.39 7.08
C LYS A 183 -15.20 -10.11 5.77
N ASP A 184 -16.22 -10.28 4.94
CA ASP A 184 -16.09 -10.96 3.65
C ASP A 184 -15.28 -10.09 2.67
N VAL A 185 -14.07 -10.55 2.32
CA VAL A 185 -13.20 -9.89 1.33
C VAL A 185 -13.42 -10.52 -0.04
N THR A 186 -14.37 -9.98 -0.79
CA THR A 186 -14.75 -10.48 -2.13
C THR A 186 -13.85 -9.98 -3.27
N THR A 187 -12.87 -9.10 -2.99
CA THR A 187 -11.92 -8.60 -3.98
C THR A 187 -10.63 -8.13 -3.29
N ILE A 188 -9.50 -8.73 -3.65
CA ILE A 188 -8.16 -8.27 -3.26
C ILE A 188 -7.60 -7.40 -4.39
N LYS A 189 -6.98 -6.27 -4.05
CA LYS A 189 -6.26 -5.40 -4.99
C LYS A 189 -4.83 -5.22 -4.49
N TYR A 190 -3.87 -5.46 -5.38
CA TYR A 190 -2.44 -5.38 -5.09
C TYR A 190 -1.73 -4.54 -6.16
N THR A 191 -0.45 -4.23 -5.93
CA THR A 191 0.37 -3.47 -6.89
C THR A 191 1.82 -3.94 -6.78
N ILE A 192 2.28 -4.65 -7.80
CA ILE A 192 3.64 -5.18 -7.92
C ILE A 192 4.50 -4.33 -8.88
N SER A 193 5.80 -4.58 -8.84
CA SER A 193 6.85 -3.94 -9.63
C SER A 193 6.99 -4.47 -11.06
N SER A 194 6.48 -5.67 -11.35
CA SER A 194 6.61 -6.31 -12.66
C SER A 194 5.73 -5.66 -13.73
N GLN A 195 6.20 -5.69 -14.98
CA GLN A 195 5.48 -5.12 -16.13
C GLN A 195 4.38 -6.05 -16.67
N GLU A 196 4.45 -7.34 -16.34
CA GLU A 196 3.42 -8.35 -16.62
C GLU A 196 2.91 -8.97 -15.31
N VAL A 197 1.66 -9.43 -15.33
CA VAL A 197 1.00 -10.16 -14.24
C VAL A 197 0.64 -11.55 -14.75
N ASN A 198 1.66 -12.40 -14.87
CA ASN A 198 1.50 -13.80 -15.26
C ASN A 198 1.25 -14.66 -14.01
N TYR A 199 0.52 -15.76 -14.16
CA TYR A 199 0.42 -16.77 -13.10
C TYR A 199 1.77 -17.50 -12.95
N PRO A 200 2.18 -17.89 -11.73
CA PRO A 200 3.46 -18.55 -11.49
C PRO A 200 3.56 -19.92 -12.19
N GLU A 201 4.75 -20.25 -12.68
CA GLU A 201 4.99 -21.50 -13.41
C GLU A 201 5.08 -22.70 -12.44
N TYR A 202 4.37 -23.78 -12.76
CA TYR A 202 4.38 -25.01 -11.95
C TYR A 202 5.53 -25.94 -12.30
N ILE A 203 6.56 -25.94 -11.46
CA ILE A 203 7.69 -26.87 -11.52
C ILE A 203 7.26 -28.20 -10.84
N TYR A 204 6.65 -29.11 -11.60
CA TYR A 204 6.29 -30.46 -11.12
C TYR A 204 7.49 -31.42 -11.10
N HIS A 205 8.45 -31.17 -10.20
CA HIS A 205 9.67 -31.96 -10.05
C HIS A 205 9.75 -32.61 -8.66
N PHE A 206 9.02 -33.72 -8.51
CA PHE A 206 8.98 -34.52 -7.29
C PHE A 206 10.34 -35.23 -7.07
N ILE A 207 11.00 -34.90 -5.96
CA ILE A 207 12.31 -35.46 -5.57
C ILE A 207 12.28 -36.19 -4.23
N VAL A 208 11.20 -36.03 -3.45
CA VAL A 208 11.01 -36.73 -2.18
C VAL A 208 9.76 -37.60 -2.25
N GLU A 209 9.98 -38.89 -2.00
CA GLU A 209 8.93 -39.86 -1.63
C GLU A 209 9.00 -40.11 -0.13
N GLY A 210 7.98 -40.75 0.43
CA GLY A 210 7.91 -41.06 1.86
C GLY A 210 6.74 -41.97 2.17
N ASN A 211 6.32 -42.01 3.44
CA ASN A 211 5.08 -42.68 3.83
C ASN A 211 3.92 -42.19 2.97
N ARG A 212 3.14 -43.12 2.41
CA ARG A 212 1.92 -42.79 1.67
C ARG A 212 0.77 -42.70 2.64
N ARG A 213 0.08 -41.56 2.63
CA ARG A 213 -1.10 -41.28 3.45
C ARG A 213 -2.16 -42.37 3.27
N LEU A 214 -2.66 -42.91 4.39
CA LEU A 214 -3.76 -43.87 4.40
C LEU A 214 -5.13 -43.17 4.38
N GLU A 215 -5.24 -42.01 5.02
CA GLU A 215 -6.43 -41.16 5.06
C GLU A 215 -6.21 -39.85 4.28
N LYS A 216 -7.28 -39.06 4.07
CA LYS A 216 -7.12 -37.73 3.46
C LYS A 216 -6.51 -36.73 4.47
N PRO A 217 -5.75 -35.72 4.01
CA PRO A 217 -5.21 -34.69 4.89
C PRO A 217 -6.31 -33.96 5.68
N LYS A 218 -6.02 -33.61 6.94
CA LYS A 218 -6.95 -32.90 7.83
C LYS A 218 -7.07 -31.42 7.46
N GLY A 219 -6.05 -30.87 6.79
CA GLY A 219 -6.00 -29.46 6.43
C GLY A 219 -4.78 -29.07 5.60
N ILE A 220 -4.60 -27.76 5.42
CA ILE A 220 -3.40 -27.13 4.87
C ILE A 220 -2.56 -26.59 6.04
N MET A 221 -1.23 -26.64 5.91
CA MET A 221 -0.28 -26.03 6.85
C MET A 221 0.53 -24.97 6.08
N ILE A 222 0.47 -23.70 6.50
CA ILE A 222 1.14 -22.58 5.82
C ILE A 222 2.32 -22.10 6.68
N ARG A 223 3.50 -21.97 6.05
CA ARG A 223 4.75 -21.58 6.69
C ARG A 223 5.50 -20.53 5.85
N ASN A 224 6.55 -19.93 6.39
CA ASN A 224 7.53 -19.20 5.57
C ASN A 224 8.78 -20.07 5.37
N ALA A 225 9.39 -20.01 4.18
CA ALA A 225 10.53 -20.84 3.83
C ALA A 225 11.78 -20.44 4.65
N GLN A 226 12.23 -21.34 5.52
CA GLN A 226 13.34 -21.14 6.46
C GLN A 226 14.67 -20.72 5.80
N THR A 227 14.84 -21.01 4.52
CA THR A 227 16.06 -20.71 3.74
C THR A 227 16.17 -19.26 3.28
N MET A 228 15.10 -18.46 3.36
CA MET A 228 15.04 -17.09 2.82
C MET A 228 15.53 -17.01 1.36
N SER A 229 14.76 -17.57 0.44
CA SER A 229 15.17 -17.72 -0.96
C SER A 229 13.94 -17.83 -1.86
N SER A 230 14.04 -17.34 -3.10
CA SER A 230 13.03 -17.59 -4.13
C SER A 230 12.92 -19.09 -4.47
N VAL A 231 11.77 -19.49 -5.03
CA VAL A 231 11.50 -20.87 -5.46
C VAL A 231 12.49 -21.30 -6.54
N GLU A 232 12.88 -20.39 -7.45
CA GLU A 232 13.93 -20.66 -8.43
C GLU A 232 15.29 -20.93 -7.76
N SER A 233 15.65 -20.15 -6.73
CA SER A 233 16.92 -20.31 -6.01
C SER A 233 16.96 -21.63 -5.24
N LEU A 234 15.85 -22.00 -4.57
CA LEU A 234 15.66 -23.29 -3.93
C LEU A 234 15.75 -24.45 -4.94
N TYR A 235 15.03 -24.34 -6.06
CA TYR A 235 15.06 -25.33 -7.12
C TYR A 235 16.48 -25.51 -7.68
N ASN A 236 17.17 -24.43 -8.04
CA ASN A 236 18.51 -24.52 -8.65
C ASN A 236 19.59 -24.98 -7.65
N SER A 237 19.46 -24.65 -6.36
CA SER A 237 20.41 -25.07 -5.32
C SER A 237 20.20 -26.51 -4.81
N ARG A 238 19.05 -27.15 -5.06
CA ARG A 238 18.65 -28.50 -4.56
C ARG A 238 19.66 -29.63 -4.77
N LYS A 239 20.58 -29.51 -5.74
CA LYS A 239 21.64 -30.50 -6.05
C LYS A 239 23.02 -30.15 -5.48
N LYS A 240 23.20 -28.92 -4.99
CA LYS A 240 24.51 -28.34 -4.63
C LYS A 240 24.90 -28.60 -3.17
N TYR A 241 23.91 -28.77 -2.29
CA TYR A 241 24.10 -28.98 -0.86
C TYR A 241 23.41 -30.26 -0.43
N LYS A 242 24.08 -31.10 0.37
CA LYS A 242 23.40 -32.14 1.17
C LYS A 242 22.69 -31.44 2.32
N GLN A 243 21.46 -31.03 2.07
CA GLN A 243 20.58 -30.46 3.06
C GLN A 243 19.73 -31.57 3.67
N ASP A 244 19.93 -31.85 4.95
CA ASP A 244 19.01 -32.64 5.78
C ASP A 244 17.77 -31.78 6.14
N VAL A 245 17.14 -31.21 5.10
CA VAL A 245 16.01 -30.28 5.19
C VAL A 245 14.75 -30.99 4.71
N GLU A 246 13.69 -30.90 5.51
CA GLU A 246 12.42 -31.55 5.20
C GLU A 246 11.65 -30.77 4.11
N TYR A 247 11.58 -31.35 2.92
CA TYR A 247 10.83 -30.77 1.80
C TYR A 247 9.31 -30.77 2.08
N PRO A 248 8.62 -29.62 1.92
CA PRO A 248 7.15 -29.51 1.99
C PRO A 248 6.50 -30.14 0.75
N HIS A 249 5.20 -29.95 0.54
CA HIS A 249 4.55 -30.34 -0.72
C HIS A 249 4.75 -29.28 -1.80
N PHE A 250 4.76 -28.00 -1.41
CA PHE A 250 4.89 -26.85 -2.31
C PHE A 250 5.80 -25.78 -1.71
N TYR A 251 6.69 -25.24 -2.54
CA TYR A 251 7.34 -23.94 -2.35
C TYR A 251 6.70 -22.94 -3.31
N VAL A 252 6.33 -21.74 -2.84
CA VAL A 252 5.52 -20.78 -3.62
C VAL A 252 6.08 -19.36 -3.59
N ASP A 253 6.30 -18.77 -4.77
CA ASP A 253 6.43 -17.32 -4.97
C ASP A 253 5.61 -16.85 -6.19
N ARG A 254 5.61 -15.54 -6.46
CA ARG A 254 4.90 -14.88 -7.56
C ARG A 254 5.35 -15.26 -8.97
N HIS A 255 6.47 -15.97 -9.10
CA HIS A 255 7.04 -16.38 -10.38
C HIS A 255 6.96 -17.90 -10.58
N ASN A 256 7.12 -18.69 -9.52
CA ASN A 256 7.18 -20.15 -9.60
C ASN A 256 6.48 -20.85 -8.42
N ILE A 257 5.92 -22.04 -8.69
CA ILE A 257 5.47 -23.00 -7.69
C ILE A 257 6.22 -24.32 -7.90
N TRP A 258 7.12 -24.69 -6.99
CA TRP A 258 7.81 -25.98 -7.05
C TRP A 258 7.11 -27.00 -6.14
N ALA A 259 6.78 -28.17 -6.70
CA ALA A 259 6.26 -29.30 -5.94
C ALA A 259 7.32 -30.40 -5.73
N PRO A 260 8.18 -30.33 -4.68
CA PRO A 260 9.20 -31.34 -4.41
C PRO A 260 8.65 -32.68 -3.87
N ARG A 261 7.46 -32.68 -3.27
CA ARG A 261 6.78 -33.87 -2.71
C ARG A 261 5.34 -33.93 -3.21
N ARG A 262 4.86 -35.12 -3.58
CA ARG A 262 3.44 -35.31 -3.93
C ARG A 262 2.56 -35.29 -2.69
N ALA A 263 1.42 -34.60 -2.72
CA ALA A 263 0.45 -34.54 -1.61
C ALA A 263 -0.23 -35.90 -1.25
N VAL A 264 0.12 -37.00 -1.92
CA VAL A 264 -0.23 -38.37 -1.48
C VAL A 264 0.76 -38.94 -0.46
N PHE A 265 1.92 -38.30 -0.27
CA PHE A 265 2.91 -38.64 0.74
C PHE A 265 2.80 -37.70 1.94
N GLU A 266 3.23 -38.16 3.10
CA GLU A 266 3.33 -37.39 4.35
C GLU A 266 4.56 -36.47 4.32
N VAL A 267 4.48 -35.33 5.03
CA VAL A 267 5.66 -34.57 5.50
C VAL A 267 5.92 -35.04 6.94
N PRO A 268 7.08 -35.64 7.26
CA PRO A 268 7.27 -36.34 8.54
C PRO A 268 6.93 -35.56 9.83
N ASN A 269 7.22 -34.25 9.91
CA ASN A 269 6.83 -33.43 11.07
C ASN A 269 5.35 -32.99 11.07
N GLU A 270 4.69 -32.99 9.91
CA GLU A 270 3.29 -32.56 9.72
C GLU A 270 2.50 -33.60 8.88
N PRO A 271 2.41 -34.86 9.32
CA PRO A 271 1.88 -35.95 8.50
C PRO A 271 0.40 -35.77 8.18
N ASP A 272 -0.34 -35.07 9.04
CA ASP A 272 -1.77 -34.78 8.85
C ASP A 272 -2.08 -33.72 7.77
N TYR A 273 -1.12 -32.86 7.41
CA TYR A 273 -1.39 -31.62 6.67
C TYR A 273 -0.72 -31.58 5.29
N ILE A 274 -1.28 -30.83 4.35
CA ILE A 274 -0.57 -30.39 3.15
C ILE A 274 0.21 -29.12 3.50
N VAL A 275 1.49 -29.29 3.82
CA VAL A 275 2.46 -28.20 4.04
C VAL A 275 2.77 -27.42 2.75
N ILE A 276 2.64 -26.09 2.82
CA ILE A 276 3.01 -25.09 1.81
C ILE A 276 3.95 -24.07 2.45
N ASP A 277 5.14 -23.89 1.88
CA ASP A 277 6.14 -22.92 2.34
C ASP A 277 6.17 -21.71 1.39
N VAL A 278 5.87 -20.52 1.92
CA VAL A 278 5.94 -19.25 1.17
C VAL A 278 7.39 -18.78 1.06
N CYS A 279 7.87 -18.53 -0.15
CA CYS A 279 9.27 -18.24 -0.47
C CYS A 279 9.48 -16.76 -0.79
N GLU A 280 10.52 -16.15 -0.19
CA GLU A 280 11.28 -14.97 -0.66
C GLU A 280 12.34 -14.62 0.41
N ASP A 281 13.16 -13.58 0.19
CA ASP A 281 14.05 -13.01 1.20
C ASP A 281 13.67 -11.58 1.67
N TYR A 282 14.56 -10.92 2.42
CA TYR A 282 14.36 -9.56 2.95
C TYR A 282 14.37 -8.46 1.87
N SER A 283 15.05 -8.68 0.75
CA SER A 283 15.21 -7.71 -0.35
C SER A 283 13.96 -7.59 -1.23
N ALA A 284 13.11 -8.61 -1.25
CA ALA A 284 11.80 -8.56 -1.87
C ALA A 284 10.93 -7.46 -1.24
N SER A 285 10.26 -6.66 -2.07
CA SER A 285 9.36 -5.64 -1.54
C SER A 285 8.14 -6.28 -0.87
N LYS A 286 7.56 -5.58 0.10
CA LYS A 286 6.38 -6.06 0.83
C LYS A 286 5.24 -6.52 -0.08
N ASN A 287 4.95 -5.76 -1.13
CA ASN A 287 3.86 -6.08 -2.05
C ASN A 287 4.14 -7.34 -2.87
N GLU A 288 5.41 -7.66 -3.13
CA GLU A 288 5.81 -8.91 -3.78
C GLU A 288 5.67 -10.09 -2.82
N PHE A 289 6.09 -9.96 -1.55
CA PHE A 289 5.89 -11.01 -0.55
C PHE A 289 4.40 -11.31 -0.33
N ILE A 290 3.57 -10.28 -0.17
CA ILE A 290 2.10 -10.43 -0.05
C ILE A 290 1.50 -11.08 -1.30
N PHE A 291 2.07 -10.85 -2.49
CA PHE A 291 1.62 -11.51 -3.71
C PHE A 291 2.02 -13.00 -3.75
N ASN A 292 3.18 -13.37 -3.21
CA ASN A 292 3.56 -14.77 -2.98
C ASN A 292 2.56 -15.47 -2.04
N GLU A 293 2.14 -14.81 -0.96
CA GLU A 293 1.13 -15.34 -0.03
C GLU A 293 -0.23 -15.52 -0.71
N ILE A 294 -0.66 -14.59 -1.57
CA ILE A 294 -1.88 -14.73 -2.37
C ILE A 294 -1.79 -15.97 -3.28
N HIS A 295 -0.65 -16.24 -3.90
CA HIS A 295 -0.46 -17.46 -4.68
C HIS A 295 -0.45 -18.73 -3.81
N ALA A 296 0.13 -18.68 -2.61
CA ALA A 296 0.08 -19.79 -1.65
C ALA A 296 -1.36 -20.08 -1.18
N MET A 297 -2.19 -19.05 -1.00
CA MET A 297 -3.63 -19.19 -0.72
C MET A 297 -4.39 -19.83 -1.90
N VAL A 298 -4.05 -19.52 -3.14
CA VAL A 298 -4.64 -20.20 -4.32
C VAL A 298 -4.26 -21.69 -4.33
N VAL A 299 -2.97 -22.02 -4.12
CA VAL A 299 -2.52 -23.42 -4.00
C VAL A 299 -3.22 -24.14 -2.84
N ALA A 300 -3.42 -23.46 -1.71
CA ALA A 300 -4.18 -24.00 -0.57
C ALA A 300 -5.63 -24.35 -0.96
N VAL A 301 -6.36 -23.41 -1.57
CA VAL A 301 -7.75 -23.62 -2.01
C VAL A 301 -7.85 -24.75 -3.04
N ASP A 302 -6.95 -24.80 -4.03
CA ASP A 302 -6.92 -25.87 -5.03
C ASP A 302 -6.66 -27.24 -4.40
N MET A 303 -5.79 -27.32 -3.39
CA MET A 303 -5.54 -28.56 -2.65
C MET A 303 -6.72 -28.94 -1.74
N MET A 304 -7.37 -27.97 -1.09
CA MET A 304 -8.57 -28.24 -0.28
C MET A 304 -9.72 -28.77 -1.13
N ALA A 305 -9.97 -28.16 -2.29
CA ALA A 305 -10.95 -28.64 -3.25
C ALA A 305 -10.61 -30.06 -3.75
N LYS A 306 -9.35 -30.30 -4.13
CA LYS A 306 -8.86 -31.60 -4.63
C LYS A 306 -8.95 -32.75 -3.64
N TYR A 307 -8.82 -32.47 -2.34
CA TYR A 307 -8.85 -33.47 -1.27
C TYR A 307 -10.16 -33.45 -0.46
N GLU A 308 -11.19 -32.74 -0.93
CA GLU A 308 -12.50 -32.61 -0.26
C GLU A 308 -12.37 -32.13 1.20
N ILE A 309 -11.49 -31.16 1.43
CA ILE A 309 -11.28 -30.53 2.74
C ILE A 309 -12.19 -29.29 2.82
N PRO A 310 -13.05 -29.14 3.84
CA PRO A 310 -13.89 -27.96 3.98
C PRO A 310 -13.06 -26.68 4.09
N LEU A 311 -13.47 -25.62 3.39
CA LEU A 311 -12.83 -24.30 3.51
C LEU A 311 -13.24 -23.65 4.83
N SER A 312 -12.56 -24.03 5.91
CA SER A 312 -12.78 -23.52 7.27
C SER A 312 -11.44 -23.20 7.96
N ILE A 313 -11.49 -22.35 8.99
CA ILE A 313 -10.31 -22.03 9.81
C ILE A 313 -9.81 -23.26 10.57
N GLU A 314 -10.69 -24.20 10.93
CA GLU A 314 -10.34 -25.46 11.62
C GLU A 314 -9.52 -26.42 10.72
N ASN A 315 -9.55 -26.20 9.40
CA ASN A 315 -8.77 -26.94 8.40
C ASN A 315 -7.50 -26.19 7.94
N LEU A 316 -7.12 -25.10 8.62
CA LEU A 316 -5.93 -24.30 8.33
C LEU A 316 -5.03 -24.23 9.56
N LYS A 317 -3.83 -24.81 9.44
CA LYS A 317 -2.73 -24.64 10.40
C LYS A 317 -1.76 -23.59 9.87
N VAL A 318 -1.19 -22.83 10.80
CA VAL A 318 -0.15 -21.84 10.54
C VAL A 318 1.00 -22.16 11.49
N ASP A 319 2.23 -22.14 10.99
CA ASP A 319 3.44 -22.45 11.75
C ASP A 319 3.97 -21.21 12.49
N ASP A 320 4.48 -21.36 13.71
CA ASP A 320 5.03 -20.22 14.46
C ASP A 320 6.21 -19.56 13.72
N SER A 321 6.88 -20.28 12.80
CA SER A 321 7.90 -19.73 11.89
C SER A 321 7.38 -18.88 10.73
N ILE A 322 6.09 -18.46 10.69
CA ILE A 322 5.60 -17.44 9.74
C ILE A 322 6.08 -16.00 10.05
N TRP A 323 7.35 -15.86 10.45
CA TRP A 323 7.93 -14.61 10.91
C TRP A 323 7.82 -13.46 9.91
N ARG A 324 7.92 -13.72 8.59
CA ARG A 324 7.82 -12.69 7.54
C ARG A 324 6.38 -12.27 7.34
N SER A 325 5.44 -13.22 7.38
CA SER A 325 4.00 -12.92 7.38
C SER A 325 3.59 -12.14 8.63
N MET A 326 4.08 -12.49 9.81
CA MET A 326 3.87 -11.74 11.06
C MET A 326 4.45 -10.33 10.99
N LEU A 327 5.70 -10.22 10.52
CA LEU A 327 6.38 -8.95 10.26
C LEU A 327 5.65 -8.11 9.21
N GLU A 328 4.99 -8.69 8.20
CA GLU A 328 4.26 -7.95 7.18
C GLU A 328 2.80 -7.62 7.53
N HIS A 329 2.05 -8.48 8.20
CA HIS A 329 0.62 -8.23 8.46
C HIS A 329 0.35 -7.54 9.79
N VAL A 330 1.22 -7.73 10.80
CA VAL A 330 1.03 -7.19 12.16
C VAL A 330 2.27 -6.47 12.72
N ASN A 331 3.25 -6.15 11.87
CA ASN A 331 4.51 -5.46 12.22
C ASN A 331 5.36 -6.15 13.31
N TRP A 332 5.15 -7.45 13.57
CA TRP A 332 5.89 -8.19 14.60
C TRP A 332 7.35 -8.41 14.21
N ASN A 333 8.29 -7.78 14.92
CA ASN A 333 9.72 -7.97 14.71
C ASN A 333 10.30 -9.00 15.68
N MET A 334 10.82 -10.13 15.16
CA MET A 334 11.47 -11.15 15.98
C MET A 334 12.73 -10.65 16.72
N ILE A 335 13.38 -9.60 16.21
CA ILE A 335 14.59 -9.05 16.84
C ILE A 335 14.24 -8.36 18.18
N ASP A 336 13.09 -7.68 18.22
CA ASP A 336 12.67 -6.88 19.37
C ASP A 336 11.74 -7.68 20.31
N ASN A 337 10.92 -8.58 19.76
CA ASN A 337 9.89 -9.34 20.49
C ASN A 337 10.30 -10.78 20.83
N GLY A 338 11.39 -11.29 20.24
CA GLY A 338 11.79 -12.69 20.35
C GLY A 338 11.07 -13.63 19.36
N VAL A 339 11.22 -14.93 19.62
CA VAL A 339 10.55 -16.05 18.92
C VAL A 339 9.40 -16.54 19.80
#